data_AF-A0A1U9NJV4-F1
#
_entry.id   AF-A0A1U9NJV4-F1
#
_cell.length_a   1.000
_cell.length_b   1.000
_cell.length_c   1.000
_cell.angle_alpha   90.00
_cell.angle_beta   90.00
_cell.angle_gamma   90.00
#
_symmetry.space_group_name_H-M   'P 1'
#
loop_
_entity.id
_entity.type
_entity.pdbx_description
1 polymer ?
#
loop_
_entity_poly.entity_id
_entity_poly.type
_entity_poly.pdbx_seq_one_letter_code
_entity_poly.pdbx_strand_id
1 'polypeptide(L)'
;MNWPLVSHFIGLLPWLILAGAFLVFKKNRDLRSLWLLVPVGVVLLGWNLLKALAHVQGSAGSYFDSLMQTALISYALWWLILRMISRFQSLTGFLLFLFTALIVTACNLSGDLFTFMQMGITTTFLGLIFWSSHAIARLICRKYPTRLKFALTLAVSLLVISLLLCVAYYTLLMSRFMGFRFDILLGTFMVSLVVSGILFGGILPFLLIAFFTDFYYTRFKEFLGVEDKTYVELAETQAPDKTEPAQKWVDL
;
A
#
# COMPACT_ATOMS: atom_id res chain seq x y z
N MET A 1 38.24 7.00 10.11
CA MET A 1 37.78 5.59 10.03
C MET A 1 36.80 5.52 8.87
N ASN A 2 37.10 4.76 7.83
CA ASN A 2 36.28 4.76 6.62
C ASN A 2 34.99 3.96 6.89
N TRP A 3 33.91 4.68 7.20
CA TRP A 3 32.56 4.18 7.39
C TRP A 3 31.70 3.93 6.12
N PRO A 4 32.15 4.11 4.85
CA PRO A 4 31.24 4.02 3.71
C PRO A 4 30.69 2.60 3.51
N LEU A 5 31.48 1.57 3.86
CA LEU A 5 31.03 0.18 3.82
C LEU A 5 29.85 -0.06 4.78
N VAL A 6 29.94 0.45 6.01
CA VAL A 6 28.87 0.26 7.01
C VAL A 6 27.58 0.95 6.56
N SER A 7 27.66 2.17 6.00
CA SER A 7 26.48 2.84 5.44
C SER A 7 25.85 2.11 4.26
N HIS A 8 26.66 1.47 3.40
CA HIS A 8 26.12 0.65 2.30
C HIS A 8 25.44 -0.62 2.80
N PHE A 9 26.00 -1.30 3.81
CA PHE A 9 25.39 -2.47 4.43
C PHE A 9 24.06 -2.16 5.13
N ILE A 10 24.00 -1.01 5.80
CA ILE A 10 22.79 -0.55 6.49
C ILE A 10 21.64 -0.28 5.49
N GLY A 11 21.93 0.30 4.32
CA GLY A 11 20.93 0.51 3.26
C GLY A 11 20.42 -0.79 2.61
N LEU A 12 21.16 -1.90 2.73
CA LEU A 12 20.73 -3.22 2.25
C LEU A 12 19.82 -3.96 3.25
N LEU A 13 19.82 -3.55 4.51
CA LEU A 13 19.10 -4.23 5.59
C LEU A 13 17.59 -4.33 5.33
N PRO A 14 16.89 -3.28 4.84
CA PRO A 14 15.47 -3.37 4.46
C PRO A 14 15.19 -4.43 3.38
N TRP A 15 16.10 -4.57 2.41
CA TRP A 15 16.02 -5.58 1.35
C TRP A 15 16.27 -6.98 1.88
N LEU A 16 17.21 -7.14 2.83
CA LEU A 16 17.43 -8.40 3.52
C LEU A 16 16.23 -8.80 4.37
N ILE A 17 15.54 -7.87 5.01
CA ILE A 17 14.28 -8.14 5.73
C ILE A 17 13.21 -8.64 4.75
N LEU A 18 13.07 -7.97 3.60
CA LEU A 18 12.14 -8.39 2.54
C LEU A 18 12.47 -9.80 2.03
N ALA A 19 13.74 -10.07 1.71
CA ALA A 19 14.21 -11.39 1.30
C ALA A 19 14.01 -12.45 2.39
N GLY A 20 14.26 -12.10 3.64
CA GLY A 20 14.01 -12.94 4.81
C GLY A 20 12.53 -13.30 4.93
N ALA A 21 11.62 -12.35 4.72
CA ALA A 21 10.18 -12.61 4.72
C ALA A 21 9.77 -13.61 3.61
N PHE A 22 10.42 -13.58 2.43
CA PHE A 22 10.21 -14.61 1.40
C PHE A 22 10.68 -16.00 1.85
N LEU A 23 11.85 -16.07 2.49
CA LEU A 23 12.49 -17.35 2.87
C LEU A 23 11.85 -18.00 4.09
N VAL A 24 11.51 -17.22 5.12
CA VAL A 24 10.96 -17.69 6.39
C VAL A 24 9.57 -18.26 6.20
N PHE A 25 8.72 -17.61 5.40
CA PHE A 25 7.35 -18.04 5.21
C PHE A 25 7.23 -19.05 4.08
N LYS A 26 7.06 -20.34 4.43
CA LYS A 26 6.91 -21.45 3.47
C LYS A 26 5.83 -21.18 2.40
N LYS A 27 4.75 -20.45 2.76
CA LYS A 27 3.66 -20.04 1.84
C LYS A 27 4.06 -18.95 0.83
N ASN A 28 5.21 -18.29 1.02
CA ASN A 28 5.75 -17.25 0.15
C ASN A 28 6.89 -17.76 -0.74
N ARG A 29 7.27 -19.04 -0.65
CA ARG A 29 8.38 -19.61 -1.45
C ARG A 29 8.02 -19.92 -2.92
N ASP A 30 6.77 -19.68 -3.32
CA ASP A 30 6.35 -19.81 -4.71
C ASP A 30 6.97 -18.69 -5.56
N LEU A 31 7.49 -18.99 -6.75
CA LEU A 31 8.01 -18.01 -7.70
C LEU A 31 7.00 -16.90 -8.02
N ARG A 32 5.70 -17.19 -7.91
CA ARG A 32 4.63 -16.19 -8.09
C ARG A 32 4.69 -15.05 -7.07
N SER A 33 5.23 -15.28 -5.89
CA SER A 33 5.38 -14.25 -4.85
C SER A 33 6.46 -13.22 -5.22
N LEU A 34 7.48 -13.62 -5.99
CA LEU A 34 8.56 -12.72 -6.45
C LEU A 34 8.05 -11.63 -7.40
N TRP A 35 6.89 -11.83 -8.01
CA TRP A 35 6.21 -10.79 -8.79
C TRP A 35 5.93 -9.52 -7.96
N LEU A 36 6.01 -9.59 -6.63
CA LEU A 36 5.85 -8.44 -5.75
C LEU A 36 7.03 -7.48 -5.81
N LEU A 37 8.17 -7.94 -6.31
CA LEU A 37 9.35 -7.10 -6.56
C LEU A 37 9.23 -6.30 -7.84
N VAL A 38 8.44 -6.75 -8.82
CA VAL A 38 8.19 -6.02 -10.07
C VAL A 38 7.62 -4.63 -9.82
N PRO A 39 6.50 -4.44 -9.09
CA PRO A 39 5.93 -3.12 -8.86
C PRO A 39 6.87 -2.26 -8.00
N VAL A 40 7.57 -2.85 -7.02
CA VAL A 40 8.61 -2.14 -6.25
C VAL A 40 9.70 -1.60 -7.19
N GLY A 41 10.21 -2.43 -8.09
CA GLY A 41 11.22 -2.05 -9.08
C GLY A 41 10.72 -0.95 -10.03
N VAL A 42 9.50 -1.08 -10.55
CA VAL A 42 8.87 -0.09 -11.43
C VAL A 42 8.78 1.28 -10.73
N VAL A 43 8.32 1.32 -9.48
CA VAL A 43 8.20 2.60 -8.74
C VAL A 43 9.57 3.20 -8.44
N LEU A 44 10.54 2.39 -8.01
CA LEU A 44 11.89 2.87 -7.74
C LEU A 44 12.59 3.40 -9.00
N LEU A 45 12.45 2.71 -10.13
CA LEU A 45 12.97 3.18 -11.42
C LEU A 45 12.30 4.48 -11.85
N GLY A 46 10.96 4.55 -11.76
CA GLY A 46 10.22 5.77 -12.07
C GLY A 46 10.61 6.95 -11.19
N TRP A 47 10.80 6.70 -9.89
CA TRP A 47 11.26 7.71 -8.94
C TRP A 47 12.69 8.18 -9.24
N ASN A 48 13.61 7.26 -9.52
CA ASN A 48 14.99 7.60 -9.89
C ASN A 48 15.04 8.43 -11.19
N LEU A 49 14.22 8.08 -12.18
CA LEU A 49 14.08 8.84 -13.41
C LEU A 49 13.53 10.25 -13.14
N LEU A 50 12.49 10.35 -12.31
CA LEU A 50 11.89 11.64 -11.94
C LEU A 50 12.91 12.54 -11.23
N LYS A 51 13.67 12.00 -10.27
CA LYS A 51 14.75 12.75 -9.59
C LYS A 51 15.80 13.24 -10.57
N ALA A 52 16.20 12.40 -11.53
CA ALA A 52 17.19 12.75 -12.54
C ALA A 52 16.69 13.90 -13.44
N LEU A 53 15.42 13.86 -13.86
CA LEU A 53 14.80 14.90 -14.68
C LEU A 53 14.55 16.21 -13.92
N ALA A 54 14.16 16.11 -12.65
CA ALA A 54 13.87 17.27 -11.82
C ALA A 54 15.11 17.89 -11.14
N HIS A 55 16.31 17.36 -11.42
CA HIS A 55 17.57 17.80 -10.82
C HIS A 55 17.54 17.91 -9.28
N VAL A 56 16.79 17.00 -8.63
CA VAL A 56 16.65 17.00 -7.17
C VAL A 56 17.95 16.46 -6.56
N GLN A 57 18.79 17.36 -6.05
CA GLN A 57 20.02 17.02 -5.34
C GLN A 57 19.97 17.50 -3.88
N GLY A 58 20.77 16.87 -3.01
CA GLY A 58 20.93 17.27 -1.61
C GLY A 58 20.07 16.49 -0.61
N SER A 59 20.02 17.00 0.62
CA SER A 59 19.42 16.33 1.79
C SER A 59 17.93 16.04 1.64
N ALA A 60 17.19 16.90 0.94
CA ALA A 60 15.77 16.69 0.66
C ALA A 60 15.54 15.46 -0.24
N GLY A 61 16.38 15.28 -1.27
CA GLY A 61 16.30 14.12 -2.16
C GLY A 61 16.55 12.80 -1.42
N SER A 62 17.58 12.76 -0.57
CA SER A 62 17.86 11.58 0.25
C SER A 62 16.74 11.26 1.25
N TYR A 63 16.08 12.28 1.81
CA TYR A 63 14.95 12.09 2.71
C TYR A 63 13.76 11.43 1.99
N PHE A 64 13.41 11.92 0.79
CA PHE A 64 12.36 11.32 -0.02
C PHE A 64 12.72 9.92 -0.52
N ASP A 65 13.99 9.65 -0.83
CA ASP A 65 14.48 8.31 -1.17
C ASP A 65 14.21 7.33 -0.04
N SER A 66 14.59 7.69 1.18
CA SER A 66 14.35 6.85 2.35
C SER A 66 12.85 6.67 2.61
N LEU A 67 12.03 7.71 2.46
CA LEU A 67 10.57 7.58 2.60
C LEU A 67 9.97 6.64 1.56
N MET A 68 10.35 6.77 0.29
CA MET A 68 9.84 5.91 -0.79
C MET A 68 10.24 4.46 -0.58
N GLN A 69 11.50 4.21 -0.23
CA GLN A 69 11.97 2.85 0.06
C GLN A 69 11.24 2.27 1.28
N THR A 70 11.11 3.03 2.37
CA THR A 70 10.35 2.61 3.55
C THR A 70 8.92 2.28 3.19
N ALA A 71 8.21 3.16 2.49
CA ALA A 71 6.82 2.95 2.11
C ALA A 71 6.65 1.71 1.23
N LEU A 72 7.48 1.55 0.20
CA LEU A 72 7.40 0.42 -0.74
C LEU A 72 7.73 -0.91 -0.06
N ILE A 73 8.81 -0.97 0.72
CA ILE A 73 9.23 -2.19 1.41
C ILE A 73 8.21 -2.57 2.48
N SER A 74 7.73 -1.62 3.27
CA SER A 74 6.68 -1.88 4.26
C SER A 74 5.37 -2.33 3.61
N TYR A 75 4.99 -1.73 2.48
CA TYR A 75 3.82 -2.15 1.74
C TYR A 75 4.00 -3.57 1.17
N ALA A 76 5.20 -3.87 0.66
CA ALA A 76 5.53 -5.19 0.15
C ALA A 76 5.52 -6.27 1.24
N LEU A 77 6.14 -5.99 2.39
CA LEU A 77 6.10 -6.84 3.57
C LEU A 77 4.67 -7.05 4.05
N TRP A 78 3.88 -5.98 4.10
CA TRP A 78 2.47 -6.06 4.49
C TRP A 78 1.70 -7.03 3.59
N TRP A 79 1.88 -6.98 2.27
CA TRP A 79 1.28 -7.96 1.35
C TRP A 79 1.77 -9.39 1.55
N LEU A 80 3.04 -9.59 1.90
CA LEU A 80 3.62 -10.91 2.17
C LEU A 80 3.09 -11.52 3.47
N ILE A 81 2.75 -10.69 4.46
CA ILE A 81 2.29 -11.12 5.79
C ILE A 81 0.76 -11.17 5.86
N LEU A 82 0.05 -10.45 4.97
CA LEU A 82 -1.42 -10.32 4.92
C LEU A 82 -2.16 -11.66 5.10
N ARG A 83 -1.63 -12.72 4.49
CA ARG A 83 -2.20 -14.08 4.53
C ARG A 83 -2.17 -14.76 5.90
N MET A 84 -1.24 -14.38 6.78
CA MET A 84 -1.24 -14.81 8.19
C MET A 84 -2.18 -13.96 9.04
N ILE A 85 -2.33 -12.68 8.67
CA ILE A 85 -3.12 -11.71 9.42
C ILE A 85 -4.60 -11.82 9.07
N SER A 86 -5.01 -12.56 8.04
CA SER A 86 -6.43 -12.74 7.70
C SER A 86 -7.30 -13.22 8.88
N ARG A 87 -6.68 -13.91 9.87
CA ARG A 87 -7.33 -14.33 11.13
C ARG A 87 -7.33 -13.25 12.22
N PHE A 88 -6.46 -12.25 12.14
CA PHE A 88 -6.29 -11.17 13.11
C PHE A 88 -6.99 -9.88 12.64
N GLN A 89 -7.54 -9.11 13.57
CA GLN A 89 -8.30 -7.90 13.28
C GLN A 89 -7.47 -6.84 12.54
N SER A 90 -8.16 -5.93 11.82
CA SER A 90 -7.59 -4.84 11.00
C SER A 90 -6.47 -4.04 11.68
N LEU A 91 -6.55 -3.88 13.00
CA LEU A 91 -5.57 -3.15 13.82
C LEU A 91 -4.19 -3.84 13.86
N THR A 92 -4.14 -5.17 13.87
CA THR A 92 -2.88 -5.93 13.90
C THR A 92 -2.07 -5.73 12.63
N GLY A 93 -2.77 -5.64 11.48
CA GLY A 93 -2.15 -5.31 10.19
C GLY A 93 -1.55 -3.92 10.15
N PHE A 94 -2.23 -2.93 10.75
CA PHE A 94 -1.69 -1.57 10.91
C PHE A 94 -0.43 -1.56 11.78
N LEU A 95 -0.49 -2.19 12.96
CA LEU A 95 0.64 -2.24 13.89
C LEU A 95 1.85 -2.92 13.26
N LEU A 96 1.66 -3.98 12.46
CA LEU A 96 2.73 -4.63 11.73
C LEU A 96 3.30 -3.76 10.60
N PHE A 97 2.46 -3.07 9.84
CA PHE A 97 2.93 -2.09 8.86
C PHE A 97 3.76 -1.00 9.56
N LEU A 98 3.24 -0.43 10.64
CA LEU A 98 3.91 0.62 11.39
C LEU A 98 5.22 0.13 12.00
N PHE A 99 5.24 -1.06 12.59
CA PHE A 99 6.44 -1.68 13.15
C PHE A 99 7.50 -1.94 12.08
N THR A 100 7.13 -2.53 10.94
CA THR A 100 8.07 -2.75 9.83
C THR A 100 8.58 -1.43 9.26
N ALA A 101 7.72 -0.44 9.12
CA ALA A 101 8.10 0.87 8.61
C ALA A 101 9.02 1.63 9.57
N LEU A 102 8.80 1.51 10.89
CA LEU A 102 9.71 2.05 11.90
C LEU A 102 11.06 1.33 11.90
N ILE A 103 11.10 0.00 11.72
CA ILE A 103 12.37 -0.74 11.58
C ILE A 103 13.13 -0.26 10.35
N VAL A 104 12.47 -0.17 9.20
CA VAL A 104 13.10 0.28 7.96
C VAL A 104 13.57 1.72 8.08
N THR A 105 12.78 2.58 8.73
CA THR A 105 13.18 3.97 9.07
C THR A 105 14.42 3.99 9.97
N ALA A 106 14.45 3.18 11.03
CA ALA A 106 15.59 3.09 11.93
C ALA A 106 16.85 2.58 11.23
N CYS A 107 16.70 1.69 10.24
CA CYS A 107 17.81 1.25 9.42
C CYS A 107 18.30 2.36 8.49
N ASN A 108 17.41 3.13 7.86
CA ASN A 108 17.80 4.13 6.87
C ASN A 108 18.42 5.42 7.44
N LEU A 109 18.41 5.62 8.77
CA LEU A 109 18.85 6.85 9.41
C LEU A 109 20.13 6.69 10.23
N SER A 110 21.15 7.46 9.87
CA SER A 110 22.37 7.61 10.66
C SER A 110 22.34 8.89 11.50
N GLY A 111 22.07 8.76 12.80
CA GLY A 111 22.66 9.63 13.83
C GLY A 111 21.88 10.85 14.33
N ASP A 112 20.86 11.36 13.64
CA ASP A 112 20.09 12.53 14.13
C ASP A 112 18.69 12.14 14.63
N LEU A 113 18.43 12.42 15.92
CA LEU A 113 17.16 12.16 16.60
C LEU A 113 16.01 12.98 15.99
N PHE A 114 16.28 14.21 15.57
CA PHE A 114 15.24 15.07 14.99
C PHE A 114 14.75 14.49 13.66
N THR A 115 15.67 14.14 12.76
CA THR A 115 15.35 13.51 11.49
C THR A 115 14.65 12.15 11.69
N PHE A 116 15.08 11.37 12.69
CA PHE A 116 14.41 10.12 13.06
C PHE A 116 12.95 10.33 13.51
N MET A 117 12.71 11.30 14.39
CA MET A 117 11.35 11.64 14.83
C MET A 117 10.48 12.12 13.66
N GLN A 118 11.01 12.98 12.79
CA GLN A 118 10.30 13.49 11.63
C GLN A 118 9.93 12.36 10.65
N MET A 119 10.85 11.43 10.39
CA MET A 119 10.59 10.25 9.56
C MET A 119 9.60 9.30 10.21
N GLY A 120 9.69 9.08 11.52
CA GLY A 120 8.73 8.25 12.27
C GLY A 120 7.31 8.80 12.22
N ILE A 121 7.14 10.11 12.38
CA ILE A 121 5.86 10.80 12.25
C ILE A 121 5.33 10.67 10.82
N THR A 122 6.15 10.98 9.81
CA THR A 122 5.76 10.92 8.40
C THR A 122 5.37 9.50 8.00
N THR A 123 6.11 8.51 8.46
CA THR A 123 5.86 7.09 8.18
C THR A 123 4.60 6.58 8.87
N THR A 124 4.36 6.99 10.12
CA THR A 124 3.11 6.69 10.85
C THR A 124 1.91 7.27 10.12
N PHE A 125 2.05 8.50 9.65
CA PHE A 125 1.03 9.20 8.89
C PHE A 125 0.73 8.53 7.54
N LEU A 126 1.77 8.12 6.80
CA LEU A 126 1.60 7.28 5.60
C LEU A 126 0.89 5.97 5.92
N GLY A 127 1.28 5.29 7.00
CA GLY A 127 0.63 4.08 7.45
C GLY A 127 -0.85 4.27 7.74
N LEU A 128 -1.24 5.41 8.33
CA LEU A 128 -2.65 5.74 8.56
C LEU A 128 -3.41 5.91 7.25
N ILE A 129 -2.82 6.58 6.26
CA ILE A 129 -3.39 6.70 4.90
C ILE A 129 -3.63 5.32 4.31
N PHE A 130 -2.60 4.47 4.25
CA PHE A 130 -2.73 3.12 3.71
C PHE A 130 -3.79 2.32 4.47
N TRP A 131 -3.73 2.31 5.80
CA TRP A 131 -4.64 1.51 6.61
C TRP A 131 -6.10 1.93 6.46
N SER A 132 -6.40 3.21 6.58
CA SER A 132 -7.77 3.72 6.44
C SER A 132 -8.30 3.48 5.02
N SER A 133 -7.45 3.60 4.00
CA SER A 133 -7.83 3.31 2.60
C SER A 133 -8.20 1.85 2.40
N HIS A 134 -7.43 0.94 2.98
CA HIS A 134 -7.73 -0.49 2.98
C HIS A 134 -8.96 -0.83 3.82
N ALA A 135 -9.16 -0.16 4.96
CA ALA A 135 -10.35 -0.34 5.79
C ALA A 135 -11.63 0.07 5.05
N ILE A 136 -11.64 1.23 4.39
CA ILE A 136 -12.76 1.68 3.56
C ILE A 136 -13.00 0.71 2.40
N ALA A 137 -11.93 0.35 1.67
CA ALA A 137 -12.05 -0.58 0.56
C ALA A 137 -12.60 -1.94 1.00
N ARG A 138 -12.20 -2.41 2.19
CA ARG A 138 -12.74 -3.62 2.81
C ARG A 138 -14.22 -3.50 3.13
N LEU A 139 -14.63 -2.41 3.80
CA LEU A 139 -16.03 -2.20 4.18
C LEU A 139 -16.96 -2.19 2.96
N ILE A 140 -16.57 -1.48 1.90
CA ILE A 140 -17.39 -1.33 0.68
C ILE A 140 -17.42 -2.61 -0.15
N CYS A 141 -16.30 -3.35 -0.21
CA CYS A 141 -16.18 -4.52 -1.08
C CYS A 141 -16.61 -5.84 -0.42
N ARG A 142 -16.87 -5.86 0.90
CA ARG A 142 -17.23 -7.09 1.64
C ARG A 142 -18.47 -7.79 1.07
N LYS A 143 -19.44 -7.04 0.55
CA LYS A 143 -20.72 -7.59 0.07
C LYS A 143 -20.65 -8.16 -1.36
N TYR A 144 -19.82 -7.58 -2.23
CA TYR A 144 -19.68 -7.99 -3.64
C TYR A 144 -18.22 -7.84 -4.09
N PRO A 145 -17.37 -8.85 -3.86
CA PRO A 145 -15.93 -8.76 -4.10
C PRO A 145 -15.58 -8.99 -5.57
N THR A 146 -15.69 -7.96 -6.41
CA THR A 146 -15.10 -7.96 -7.75
C THR A 146 -13.71 -7.31 -7.75
N ARG A 147 -12.81 -7.82 -8.59
CA ARG A 147 -11.43 -7.29 -8.75
C ARG A 147 -11.44 -5.80 -9.04
N LEU A 148 -12.27 -5.40 -10.00
CA LEU A 148 -12.39 -4.02 -10.46
C LEU A 148 -12.90 -3.11 -9.36
N LYS A 149 -13.99 -3.50 -8.68
CA LYS A 149 -14.59 -2.67 -7.64
C LYS A 149 -13.61 -2.46 -6.49
N PHE A 150 -12.86 -3.49 -6.09
CA PHE A 150 -11.85 -3.32 -5.06
C PHE A 150 -10.73 -2.39 -5.50
N ALA A 151 -10.11 -2.65 -6.65
CA ALA A 151 -9.00 -1.84 -7.13
C ALA A 151 -9.40 -0.36 -7.26
N LEU A 152 -10.59 -0.10 -7.81
CA LEU A 152 -11.13 1.26 -7.96
C LEU A 152 -11.48 1.88 -6.61
N THR A 153 -12.09 1.12 -5.69
CA THR A 153 -12.41 1.63 -4.35
C THR A 153 -11.15 1.95 -3.57
N LEU A 154 -10.12 1.10 -3.63
CA LEU A 154 -8.84 1.35 -2.96
C LEU A 154 -8.12 2.55 -3.59
N ALA A 155 -8.12 2.64 -4.91
CA ALA A 155 -7.58 3.79 -5.65
C ALA A 155 -8.23 5.11 -5.21
N VAL A 156 -9.56 5.15 -5.23
CA VAL A 156 -10.33 6.35 -4.87
C VAL A 156 -10.19 6.65 -3.37
N SER A 157 -10.30 5.65 -2.49
CA SER A 157 -10.17 5.85 -1.05
C SER A 157 -8.78 6.35 -0.70
N LEU A 158 -7.73 5.81 -1.31
CA LEU A 158 -6.36 6.28 -1.14
C LEU A 158 -6.20 7.74 -1.56
N LEU A 159 -6.68 8.10 -2.75
CA LEU A 159 -6.56 9.48 -3.24
C LEU A 159 -7.29 10.46 -2.32
N VAL A 160 -8.54 10.15 -1.95
CA VAL A 160 -9.36 11.02 -1.09
C VAL A 160 -8.79 11.11 0.31
N ILE A 161 -8.45 9.97 0.95
CA ILE A 161 -7.90 9.95 2.30
C ILE A 161 -6.54 10.64 2.34
N SER A 162 -5.65 10.34 1.39
CA SER A 162 -4.32 10.97 1.36
C SER A 162 -4.46 12.48 1.21
N LEU A 163 -5.36 12.96 0.34
CA LEU A 163 -5.58 14.38 0.16
C LEU A 163 -6.11 15.03 1.45
N LEU A 164 -7.15 14.45 2.05
CA LEU A 164 -7.76 14.97 3.29
C LEU A 164 -6.75 15.01 4.44
N LEU A 165 -6.05 13.90 4.67
CA LEU A 165 -5.08 13.81 5.75
C LEU A 165 -3.90 14.75 5.48
N CYS A 166 -3.36 14.82 4.26
CA CYS A 166 -2.23 15.70 3.94
C CYS A 166 -2.62 17.16 4.15
N VAL A 167 -3.79 17.58 3.66
CA VAL A 167 -4.30 18.94 3.87
C VAL A 167 -4.43 19.22 5.36
N ALA A 168 -5.03 18.32 6.14
CA ALA A 168 -5.16 18.48 7.58
C ALA A 168 -3.79 18.58 8.27
N TYR A 169 -2.86 17.68 7.96
CA TYR A 169 -1.52 17.63 8.55
C TYR A 169 -0.73 18.92 8.28
N TYR A 170 -0.63 19.34 7.02
CA TYR A 170 0.12 20.53 6.64
C TYR A 170 -0.57 21.82 7.13
N THR A 171 -1.91 21.88 7.15
CA THR A 171 -2.63 23.05 7.67
C THR A 171 -2.42 23.18 9.18
N LEU A 172 -2.46 22.08 9.94
CA LEU A 172 -2.15 22.09 11.37
C LEU A 172 -0.69 22.49 11.62
N LEU A 173 0.23 22.01 10.80
CA LEU A 173 1.65 22.34 10.91
C LEU A 173 1.89 23.82 10.63
N MET A 174 1.36 24.35 9.52
CA MET A 174 1.57 25.75 9.12
C MET A 174 0.82 26.75 10.00
N SER A 175 -0.41 26.43 10.44
CA SER A 175 -1.19 27.33 11.29
C SER A 175 -0.50 27.60 12.63
N ARG A 176 0.27 26.62 13.15
CA ARG A 176 1.07 26.78 14.36
C ARG A 176 2.22 27.79 14.21
N PHE A 177 2.78 27.94 13.01
CA PHE A 177 3.96 28.78 12.78
C PHE A 177 3.63 30.16 12.17
N MET A 178 2.63 30.24 11.29
CA MET A 178 2.40 31.44 10.47
C MET A 178 0.98 32.02 10.57
N GLY A 179 0.11 31.42 11.39
CA GLY A 179 -1.31 31.76 11.43
C GLY A 179 -2.09 31.27 10.21
N PHE A 180 -3.42 31.43 10.22
CA PHE A 180 -4.29 30.96 9.14
C PHE A 180 -4.39 32.01 8.03
N ARG A 181 -3.91 31.67 6.82
CA ARG A 181 -4.02 32.51 5.62
C ARG A 181 -4.48 31.66 4.42
N PHE A 182 -5.30 32.24 3.56
CA PHE A 182 -5.83 31.53 2.39
C PHE A 182 -4.73 31.08 1.41
N ASP A 183 -3.69 31.89 1.22
CA ASP A 183 -2.55 31.56 0.35
C ASP A 183 -1.82 30.28 0.83
N ILE A 184 -1.70 30.12 2.15
CA ILE A 184 -1.07 28.95 2.78
C ILE A 184 -1.95 27.71 2.59
N LEU A 185 -3.28 27.87 2.71
CA LEU A 185 -4.23 26.78 2.47
C LEU A 185 -4.16 26.29 1.01
N LEU A 186 -4.12 27.22 0.04
CA LEU A 186 -4.00 26.88 -1.37
C LEU A 186 -2.66 26.18 -1.68
N GLY A 187 -1.55 26.71 -1.16
CA GLY A 187 -0.24 26.08 -1.31
C GLY A 187 -0.20 24.68 -0.68
N THR A 188 -0.78 24.54 0.51
CA THR A 188 -0.92 23.26 1.21
C THR A 188 -1.75 22.25 0.42
N PHE A 189 -2.85 22.70 -0.19
CA PHE A 189 -3.68 21.86 -1.04
C PHE A 189 -2.92 21.36 -2.26
N MET A 190 -2.16 22.22 -2.94
CA MET A 190 -1.35 21.83 -4.09
C MET A 190 -0.26 20.83 -3.73
N VAL A 191 0.46 21.05 -2.63
CA VAL A 191 1.47 20.09 -2.12
C VAL A 191 0.80 18.75 -1.78
N SER A 192 -0.35 18.79 -1.12
CA SER A 192 -1.11 17.59 -0.76
C SER A 192 -1.54 16.82 -2.00
N LEU A 193 -2.00 17.51 -3.04
CA LEU A 193 -2.41 16.90 -4.31
C LEU A 193 -1.22 16.22 -5.02
N VAL A 194 -0.05 16.86 -5.02
CA VAL A 194 1.18 16.24 -5.56
C VAL A 194 1.57 15.00 -4.77
N VAL A 195 1.58 15.06 -3.44
CA VAL A 195 1.91 13.91 -2.57
C VAL A 195 0.92 12.77 -2.80
N SER A 196 -0.38 13.07 -2.82
CA SER A 196 -1.43 12.10 -3.14
C SER A 196 -1.24 11.46 -4.51
N GLY A 197 -0.89 12.26 -5.52
CA GLY A 197 -0.59 11.76 -6.86
C GLY A 197 0.61 10.81 -6.88
N ILE A 198 1.67 11.12 -6.14
CA ILE A 198 2.84 10.25 -6.02
C ILE A 198 2.48 8.95 -5.30
N LEU A 199 1.76 9.01 -4.18
CA LEU A 199 1.32 7.82 -3.45
C LEU A 199 0.42 6.93 -4.31
N PHE A 200 -0.51 7.54 -5.04
CA PHE A 200 -1.37 6.85 -5.98
C PHE A 200 -0.56 6.17 -7.10
N GLY A 201 0.35 6.92 -7.73
CA GLY A 201 1.24 6.39 -8.76
C GLY A 201 2.12 5.25 -8.25
N GLY A 202 2.58 5.33 -7.00
CA GLY A 202 3.35 4.27 -6.34
C GLY A 202 2.56 2.98 -6.11
N ILE A 203 1.26 3.08 -5.79
CA ILE A 203 0.41 1.90 -5.56
C ILE A 203 -0.12 1.32 -6.87
N LEU A 204 -0.25 2.13 -7.91
CA LEU A 204 -0.88 1.72 -9.17
C LEU A 204 -0.28 0.44 -9.79
N PRO A 205 1.05 0.23 -9.84
CA PRO A 205 1.64 -1.03 -10.28
C PRO A 205 1.20 -2.25 -9.45
N PHE A 206 1.03 -2.08 -8.13
CA PHE A 206 0.53 -3.15 -7.25
C PHE A 206 -0.94 -3.47 -7.55
N LEU A 207 -1.76 -2.44 -7.78
CA LEU A 207 -3.17 -2.61 -8.17
C LEU A 207 -3.31 -3.33 -9.52
N LEU A 208 -2.48 -2.96 -10.50
CA LEU A 208 -2.48 -3.61 -11.81
C LEU A 208 -2.12 -5.10 -11.68
N ILE A 209 -1.05 -5.42 -10.95
CA ILE A 209 -0.65 -6.82 -10.73
C ILE A 209 -1.73 -7.60 -9.97
N ALA A 210 -2.38 -6.95 -8.98
CA ALA A 210 -3.49 -7.55 -8.26
C ALA A 210 -4.71 -7.84 -9.14
N PHE A 211 -4.90 -7.06 -10.21
CA PHE A 211 -5.96 -7.28 -11.18
C PHE A 211 -5.67 -8.47 -12.10
N PHE A 212 -4.44 -8.55 -12.63
CA PHE A 212 -4.06 -9.57 -13.61
C PHE A 212 -3.69 -10.92 -13.01
N THR A 213 -3.29 -10.97 -11.74
CA THR A 213 -2.74 -12.19 -11.14
C THR A 213 -3.66 -12.78 -10.08
N ASP A 214 -4.13 -14.01 -10.31
CA ASP A 214 -5.01 -14.72 -9.37
C ASP A 214 -4.40 -14.86 -7.97
N PHE A 215 -3.07 -15.01 -7.90
CA PHE A 215 -2.34 -15.11 -6.64
C PHE A 215 -2.60 -13.93 -5.69
N TYR A 216 -2.62 -12.70 -6.22
CA TYR A 216 -2.86 -11.50 -5.44
C TYR A 216 -4.35 -11.33 -5.14
N TYR A 217 -5.20 -11.69 -6.09
CA TYR A 217 -6.64 -11.67 -5.89
C TYR A 217 -7.09 -12.62 -4.77
N THR A 218 -6.50 -13.80 -4.65
CA THR A 218 -6.79 -14.74 -3.55
C THR A 218 -6.38 -14.16 -2.20
N ARG A 219 -5.18 -13.57 -2.09
CA ARG A 219 -4.74 -12.88 -0.86
C ARG A 219 -5.63 -11.71 -0.51
N PHE A 220 -6.14 -11.04 -1.53
CA PHE A 220 -7.08 -9.95 -1.37
C PHE A 220 -8.44 -10.44 -0.84
N LYS A 221 -9.00 -11.52 -1.39
CA LYS A 221 -10.22 -12.16 -0.85
C LYS A 221 -10.04 -12.58 0.62
N GLU A 222 -8.89 -13.17 0.93
CA GLU A 222 -8.51 -13.55 2.30
C GLU A 222 -8.47 -12.31 3.22
N PHE A 223 -7.96 -11.17 2.74
CA PHE A 223 -7.98 -9.91 3.49
C PHE A 223 -9.39 -9.34 3.72
N LEU A 224 -10.28 -9.44 2.72
CA LEU A 224 -11.67 -9.05 2.91
C LEU A 224 -12.38 -9.92 3.96
N GLY A 225 -11.90 -11.13 4.20
CA GLY A 225 -12.57 -12.13 5.02
C GLY A 225 -13.80 -12.71 4.31
N VAL A 226 -13.78 -12.75 2.98
CA VAL A 226 -14.80 -13.45 2.19
C VAL A 226 -14.30 -14.87 2.01
N GLU A 227 -14.87 -15.81 2.77
CA GLU A 227 -14.66 -17.25 2.52
C GLU A 227 -15.28 -17.61 1.16
N ASP A 228 -14.60 -18.44 0.37
CA ASP A 228 -15.07 -18.86 -0.96
C ASP A 228 -16.47 -19.54 -0.95
N LYS A 229 -16.99 -19.90 0.23
CA LYS A 229 -18.34 -20.45 0.41
C LYS A 229 -19.45 -19.53 -0.10
N THR A 230 -19.29 -18.21 -0.05
CA THR A 230 -20.33 -17.26 -0.50
C THR A 230 -20.55 -17.30 -2.02
N TYR A 231 -19.56 -17.75 -2.81
CA TYR A 231 -19.73 -17.93 -4.25
C TYR A 231 -20.54 -19.19 -4.59
N VAL A 232 -20.50 -20.22 -3.75
CA VAL A 232 -21.31 -21.43 -3.93
C VAL A 232 -22.78 -21.12 -3.64
N GLU A 233 -23.06 -20.41 -2.54
CA GLU A 233 -24.42 -19.97 -2.19
C GLU A 233 -25.01 -19.01 -3.23
N LEU A 234 -24.25 -18.02 -3.74
CA LEU A 234 -24.74 -17.11 -4.77
C LEU A 234 -24.93 -17.81 -6.13
N ALA A 235 -24.12 -18.80 -6.46
CA ALA A 235 -24.30 -19.62 -7.66
C ALA A 235 -25.50 -20.58 -7.53
N GLU A 236 -25.78 -21.09 -6.33
CA GLU A 236 -26.98 -21.90 -6.04
C GLU A 236 -28.25 -21.05 -6.02
N THR A 237 -28.19 -19.80 -5.56
CA THR A 237 -29.35 -18.90 -5.53
C THR A 237 -29.68 -18.29 -6.90
N GLN A 238 -28.70 -18.22 -7.82
CA GLN A 238 -28.87 -17.73 -9.20
C GLN A 238 -28.97 -18.85 -10.24
N ALA A 239 -28.92 -20.12 -9.84
CA ALA A 239 -29.21 -21.21 -10.75
C ALA A 239 -30.69 -21.12 -11.16
N PRO A 240 -31.01 -21.00 -12.46
CA PRO A 240 -32.40 -21.05 -12.91
C PRO A 240 -33.00 -22.36 -12.40
N ASP A 241 -34.17 -22.23 -11.77
CA ASP A 241 -34.93 -23.35 -11.24
C ASP A 241 -35.11 -24.39 -12.35
N LYS A 242 -34.44 -25.53 -12.21
CA LYS A 242 -34.51 -26.64 -13.19
C LYS A 242 -35.89 -27.32 -13.20
N THR A 243 -36.89 -26.75 -12.55
CA THR A 243 -38.27 -27.25 -12.55
C THR A 243 -39.12 -26.73 -13.70
N GLU A 244 -38.59 -25.98 -14.67
CA GLU A 244 -39.35 -25.70 -15.89
C GLU A 244 -39.51 -27.03 -16.68
N PRO A 245 -40.72 -27.62 -16.71
CA PRO A 245 -40.91 -28.92 -17.32
C PRO A 245 -40.69 -28.77 -18.81
N ALA A 246 -39.87 -29.67 -19.38
CA ALA A 246 -39.65 -29.77 -20.81
C ALA A 246 -41.00 -29.71 -21.54
N GLN A 247 -41.27 -28.58 -22.21
CA GLN A 247 -42.37 -28.48 -23.16
C GLN A 247 -42.12 -29.54 -24.23
N LYS A 248 -42.88 -30.63 -24.13
CA LYS A 248 -43.04 -31.62 -25.18
C LYS A 248 -43.51 -30.86 -26.42
N TRP A 249 -42.62 -30.69 -27.38
CA TRP A 249 -42.99 -30.38 -28.74
C TRP A 249 -43.78 -31.59 -29.25
N VAL A 250 -45.10 -31.43 -29.33
CA VAL A 250 -45.99 -32.37 -29.98
C VAL A 250 -45.88 -32.10 -31.48
N ASP A 251 -45.49 -33.14 -32.21
CA ASP A 251 -45.38 -33.16 -33.66
C ASP A 251 -46.69 -32.71 -34.33
N LEU A 252 -46.57 -31.83 -35.34
CA LEU A 252 -47.57 -31.53 -36.36
C LEU A 252 -46.95 -31.74 -37.73
#